data_AF-A0A414M129-F1
#
_entry.id   AF-A0A414M129-F1
#
_cell.length_a   1.000
_cell.length_b   1.000
_cell.length_c   1.000
_cell.angle_alpha   90.00
_cell.angle_beta   90.00
_cell.angle_gamma   90.00
#
_symmetry.space_group_name_H-M   'P 1'
#
loop_
_entity.id
_entity.type
_entity.pdbx_description
1 polymer ?
#
loop_
_entity_poly.entity_id
_entity_poly.type
_entity_poly.pdbx_seq_one_letter_code
_entity_poly.pdbx_strand_id
1 'polypeptide(L)'
;NACYIMTGDHLDYLLAVLNSQAITWYSYVTNMNKTGVGDVQVGGQNIATFPIPFYDANKIELIELAELANSIINKNINLPFIDSKIEGLVSMIYGFTSEETNFLHSFVSSLRKSI
;
A
#
# COMPACT_ATOMS: atom_id res chain seq x y z
N ASN A 1 10.86 -0.74 -19.43
CA ASN A 1 9.51 -1.14 -18.96
C ASN A 1 9.08 -0.20 -17.86
N ALA A 2 8.10 0.66 -18.10
CA ALA A 2 7.70 1.74 -17.20
C ALA A 2 6.51 1.39 -16.27
N CYS A 3 5.91 0.20 -16.44
CA CYS A 3 4.77 -0.27 -15.66
C CYS A 3 4.80 -1.81 -15.57
N TYR A 4 4.35 -2.36 -14.45
CA TYR A 4 4.15 -3.79 -14.23
C TYR A 4 2.65 -4.05 -14.07
N ILE A 5 2.15 -5.09 -14.73
CA ILE A 5 0.75 -5.52 -14.64
C ILE A 5 0.73 -6.84 -13.89
N MET A 6 -0.10 -6.91 -12.84
CA MET A 6 -0.27 -8.12 -12.03
C MET A 6 -1.55 -8.86 -12.45
N THR A 7 -1.49 -10.18 -12.47
CA THR A 7 -2.61 -11.07 -12.81
C THR A 7 -2.71 -12.17 -11.77
N GLY A 8 -3.93 -12.59 -11.43
CA GLY A 8 -4.18 -13.64 -10.45
C GLY A 8 -5.45 -13.38 -9.65
N ASP A 9 -5.57 -14.06 -8.53
CA ASP A 9 -6.68 -13.91 -7.59
C ASP A 9 -6.39 -12.84 -6.52
N HIS A 10 -7.44 -12.31 -5.89
CA HIS A 10 -7.36 -11.33 -4.79
C HIS A 10 -6.60 -10.04 -5.15
N LEU A 11 -6.75 -9.56 -6.39
CA LEU A 11 -6.13 -8.31 -6.86
C LEU A 11 -6.65 -7.06 -6.14
N ASP A 12 -7.86 -7.11 -5.60
CA ASP A 12 -8.47 -6.08 -4.75
C ASP A 12 -7.74 -5.93 -3.41
N TYR A 13 -7.46 -7.05 -2.73
CA TYR A 13 -6.60 -7.08 -1.55
C TYR A 13 -5.21 -6.52 -1.87
N LEU A 14 -4.60 -7.00 -2.95
CA LEU A 14 -3.27 -6.57 -3.36
C LEU A 14 -3.23 -5.08 -3.68
N LEU A 15 -4.28 -4.54 -4.32
CA LEU A 15 -4.42 -3.12 -4.58
C LEU A 15 -4.37 -2.31 -3.28
N ALA A 16 -5.13 -2.70 -2.25
CA ALA A 16 -5.11 -2.00 -0.97
C ALA A 16 -3.73 -2.04 -0.29
N VAL A 17 -3.09 -3.22 -0.25
CA VAL A 17 -1.77 -3.34 0.38
C VAL A 17 -0.71 -2.55 -0.37
N LEU A 18 -0.68 -2.61 -1.70
CA LEU A 18 0.31 -1.89 -2.51
C LEU A 18 0.15 -0.37 -2.44
N ASN A 19 -1.07 0.13 -2.25
CA ASN A 19 -1.33 1.57 -2.09
C ASN A 19 -1.17 2.06 -0.65
N SER A 20 -0.87 1.18 0.30
CA SER A 20 -0.70 1.55 1.69
C SER A 20 0.55 2.41 1.95
N GLN A 21 0.53 3.15 3.06
CA GLN A 21 1.68 3.93 3.50
C GLN A 21 2.88 3.05 3.85
N ALA A 22 2.64 1.84 4.35
CA ALA A 22 3.68 0.88 4.69
C ALA A 22 4.50 0.46 3.46
N ILE A 23 3.83 0.08 2.37
CA ILE A 23 4.50 -0.28 1.12
C ILE A 23 5.13 0.94 0.45
N THR A 24 4.49 2.11 0.53
CA THR A 24 5.09 3.38 0.06
C THR A 24 6.43 3.63 0.75
N TRP A 25 6.48 3.57 2.08
CA TRP A 25 7.72 3.73 2.84
C TRP A 25 8.76 2.64 2.52
N TYR A 26 8.34 1.37 2.49
CA TYR A 26 9.24 0.25 2.20
C TYR A 26 9.87 0.38 0.82
N SER A 27 9.08 0.77 -0.18
CA SER A 27 9.56 1.00 -1.55
C SER A 27 10.60 2.13 -1.59
N TYR A 28 10.40 3.18 -0.79
CA TYR A 28 11.34 4.29 -0.69
C TYR A 28 12.67 3.88 -0.04
N VAL A 29 12.63 3.06 1.01
CA VAL A 29 13.84 2.61 1.73
C VAL A 29 14.62 1.56 0.92
N THR A 30 13.91 0.62 0.28
CA THR A 30 14.55 -0.50 -0.43
C THR A 30 14.91 -0.19 -1.86
N ASN A 31 14.33 0.87 -2.44
CA ASN A 31 14.39 1.05 -3.88
C ASN A 31 14.40 2.49 -4.38
N MET A 32 15.16 3.35 -3.71
CA MET A 32 15.49 4.66 -4.26
C MET A 32 16.83 4.62 -5.01
N ASN A 33 16.90 3.84 -6.09
CA ASN A 33 17.80 4.21 -7.18
C ASN A 33 17.23 5.49 -7.78
N LYS A 34 17.64 6.66 -7.25
CA LYS A 34 17.34 7.93 -7.92
C LYS A 34 17.94 7.84 -9.31
N THR A 35 17.11 7.82 -10.34
CA THR A 35 17.59 8.12 -11.67
C THR A 35 18.24 9.51 -11.65
N GLY A 36 19.11 9.83 -12.62
CA GLY A 36 19.79 11.12 -12.66
C GLY A 36 18.86 12.36 -12.69
N VAL A 37 17.54 12.15 -12.76
CA VAL A 37 16.47 13.16 -12.79
C VAL A 37 15.55 13.15 -11.55
N GLY A 38 15.77 12.25 -10.58
CA GLY A 38 15.02 12.24 -9.31
C GLY A 38 13.74 11.40 -9.29
N ASP A 39 13.36 10.78 -10.41
CA ASP A 39 12.21 9.87 -10.47
C ASP A 39 12.47 8.60 -9.66
N VAL A 40 11.51 8.21 -8.83
CA VAL A 40 11.51 6.94 -8.11
C VAL A 40 11.11 5.84 -9.09
N GLN A 41 12.02 4.89 -9.33
CA GLN A 41 11.75 3.73 -10.16
C GLN A 41 11.81 2.47 -9.32
N VAL A 42 10.71 1.70 -9.33
CA VAL A 42 10.67 0.40 -8.68
C VAL A 42 10.90 -0.70 -9.73
N GLY A 43 12.08 -1.32 -9.69
CA GLY A 43 12.38 -2.51 -10.51
C GLY A 43 11.53 -3.72 -10.12
N GLY A 44 11.22 -4.60 -11.07
CA GLY A 44 10.40 -5.79 -10.82
C GLY A 44 11.00 -6.74 -9.78
N GLN A 45 12.34 -6.80 -9.69
CA GLN A 45 13.04 -7.56 -8.66
C GLN A 45 12.73 -7.03 -7.25
N ASN A 46 12.48 -5.74 -7.10
CA ASN A 46 12.16 -5.14 -5.81
C ASN A 46 10.68 -5.29 -5.46
N ILE A 47 9.78 -5.27 -6.45
CA ILE A 47 8.37 -5.60 -6.22
C ILE A 47 8.26 -6.99 -5.58
N ALA A 48 9.07 -7.95 -6.05
CA ALA A 48 9.12 -9.29 -5.48
C ALA A 48 9.65 -9.34 -4.03
N THR A 49 10.31 -8.28 -3.55
CA THR A 49 10.81 -8.17 -2.15
C THR A 49 9.84 -7.47 -1.21
N PHE A 50 8.72 -6.93 -1.73
CA PHE A 50 7.76 -6.25 -0.86
C PHE A 50 7.18 -7.24 0.16
N PRO A 51 7.08 -6.83 1.44
CA PRO A 51 6.60 -7.69 2.51
C PRO A 51 5.07 -7.81 2.45
N ILE A 52 4.51 -8.29 1.34
CA ILE A 52 3.06 -8.44 1.16
C ILE A 52 2.58 -9.61 2.03
N PRO A 53 1.65 -9.40 2.98
CA PRO A 53 1.09 -10.47 3.78
C PRO A 53 0.34 -11.44 2.86
N PHE A 54 0.46 -12.74 3.14
CA PHE A 54 -0.29 -13.74 2.38
C PHE A 54 -1.79 -13.59 2.64
N TYR A 55 -2.57 -13.58 1.56
CA TYR A 55 -4.02 -13.60 1.67
C TYR A 55 -4.48 -14.92 2.31
N ASP A 56 -5.34 -14.81 3.31
CA ASP A 56 -5.95 -15.94 4.02
C ASP A 56 -7.44 -15.65 4.18
N ALA A 57 -8.27 -16.46 3.51
CA ALA A 57 -9.72 -16.33 3.54
C ALA A 57 -10.35 -16.63 4.92
N ASN A 58 -9.57 -17.07 5.90
CA ASN A 58 -10.02 -17.25 7.27
C ASN A 58 -9.77 -16.01 8.16
N LYS A 59 -9.00 -15.03 7.66
CA LYS A 59 -8.70 -13.79 8.40
C LYS A 59 -9.64 -12.68 7.96
N ILE A 60 -10.50 -12.27 8.88
CA ILE A 60 -11.58 -11.30 8.62
C ILE A 60 -10.99 -9.96 8.16
N GLU A 61 -9.87 -9.54 8.73
CA GLU A 61 -9.22 -8.26 8.42
C GLU A 61 -8.74 -8.20 6.95
N LEU A 62 -8.30 -9.33 6.39
CA LEU A 62 -7.86 -9.42 4.99
C LEU A 62 -9.04 -9.39 4.02
N ILE A 63 -10.14 -10.06 4.39
CA ILE A 63 -11.40 -10.01 3.63
C ILE A 63 -11.96 -8.58 3.63
N GLU A 64 -12.04 -7.96 4.80
CA GLU A 64 -12.57 -6.60 4.94
C GLU A 64 -11.72 -5.59 4.15
N LEU A 65 -10.39 -5.75 4.16
CA LEU A 65 -9.49 -4.91 3.36
C LEU A 65 -9.79 -5.04 1.85
N ALA A 66 -9.99 -6.27 1.36
CA ALA A 66 -10.31 -6.54 -0.03
C ALA A 66 -11.67 -5.93 -0.43
N GLU A 67 -12.70 -6.10 0.41
CA GLU A 67 -14.03 -5.54 0.19
C GLU A 67 -14.03 -4.00 0.15
N LEU A 68 -13.26 -3.36 1.04
CA LEU A 68 -13.10 -1.91 1.04
C LEU A 68 -12.41 -1.41 -0.22
N ALA A 69 -11.33 -2.07 -0.65
CA ALA A 69 -10.65 -1.75 -1.90
C ALA A 69 -11.60 -1.84 -3.09
N ASN A 70 -12.37 -2.92 -3.16
CA ASN A 70 -13.36 -3.15 -4.20
C ASN A 70 -14.47 -2.08 -4.20
N SER A 71 -14.87 -1.60 -3.01
CA SER A 71 -15.86 -0.54 -2.86
C SER A 71 -15.39 0.81 -3.41
N ILE A 72 -14.10 1.13 -3.31
CA ILE A 72 -13.51 2.36 -3.90
C ILE A 72 -13.63 2.30 -5.42
N ILE A 73 -13.22 1.17 -6.02
CA ILE A 73 -13.18 1.01 -7.47
C ILE A 73 -14.60 1.08 -8.07
N ASN A 74 -15.56 0.39 -7.45
CA ASN A 74 -16.84 0.11 -8.08
C ASN A 74 -18.02 0.95 -7.57
N LYS A 75 -17.90 1.60 -6.40
CA LYS A 75 -19.04 2.30 -5.76
C LYS A 75 -18.84 3.80 -5.55
N ASN A 76 -17.72 4.37 -5.99
CA ASN A 76 -17.43 5.81 -5.99
C ASN A 76 -17.72 6.50 -4.63
N ILE A 77 -17.31 5.83 -3.54
CA ILE A 77 -17.57 6.24 -2.16
C ILE A 77 -16.53 7.30 -1.72
N ASN A 78 -16.87 8.08 -0.70
CA ASN A 78 -16.02 9.14 -0.13
C ASN A 78 -14.61 8.64 0.26
N LEU A 79 -13.61 9.03 -0.53
CA LEU A 79 -12.21 8.57 -0.48
C LEU A 79 -11.51 8.76 0.88
N PRO A 80 -11.57 9.92 1.57
CA PRO A 80 -10.76 10.15 2.77
C PRO A 80 -11.12 9.25 3.96
N PHE A 81 -12.40 8.93 4.13
CA PHE A 81 -12.84 8.01 5.19
C PHE A 81 -12.35 6.59 4.92
N ILE A 82 -12.49 6.12 3.67
CA ILE A 82 -12.06 4.77 3.31
C ILE A 82 -10.54 4.64 3.38
N ASP A 83 -9.79 5.64 2.93
CA ASP A 83 -8.34 5.66 3.04
C ASP A 83 -7.89 5.47 4.49
N SER A 84 -8.46 6.22 5.44
CA SER A 84 -8.14 6.04 6.86
C SER A 84 -8.46 4.65 7.40
N LYS A 85 -9.56 4.03 6.92
CA LYS A 85 -9.98 2.69 7.34
C LYS A 85 -9.06 1.60 6.77
N ILE A 86 -8.67 1.74 5.50
CA ILE A 86 -7.69 0.87 4.84
C ILE A 86 -6.37 0.91 5.59
N GLU A 87 -5.86 2.09 5.92
CA GLU A 87 -4.61 2.23 6.66
C GLU A 87 -4.69 1.65 8.08
N GLY A 88 -5.83 1.80 8.76
CA GLY A 88 -6.07 1.14 10.04
C GLY A 88 -6.01 -0.39 9.96
N LEU A 89 -6.65 -0.98 8.93
CA LEU A 89 -6.61 -2.42 8.69
C LEU A 89 -5.20 -2.90 8.33
N VAL A 90 -4.50 -2.16 7.46
CA VAL A 90 -3.10 -2.44 7.11
C VAL A 90 -2.23 -2.43 8.37
N SER A 91 -2.34 -1.41 9.22
CA SER A 91 -1.59 -1.36 10.48
C SER A 91 -1.87 -2.56 11.37
N MET A 92 -3.13 -3.02 11.47
CA MET A 92 -3.45 -4.23 12.23
C MET A 92 -2.85 -5.49 11.62
N ILE A 93 -2.89 -5.64 10.30
CA ILE A 93 -2.35 -6.81 9.59
C ILE A 93 -0.83 -6.92 9.76
N TYR A 94 -0.11 -5.80 9.69
CA TYR A 94 1.34 -5.76 9.92
C TYR A 94 1.72 -5.73 11.41
N GLY A 95 0.77 -5.45 12.31
CA GLY A 95 1.01 -5.37 13.74
C GLY A 95 1.75 -4.09 14.16
N PHE A 96 1.57 -2.99 13.44
CA PHE A 96 2.24 -1.73 13.76
C PHE A 96 1.70 -1.10 15.05
N THR A 97 2.60 -0.46 15.81
CA THR A 97 2.19 0.38 16.93
C THR A 97 1.58 1.69 16.45
N SER A 98 0.98 2.44 17.38
CA SER A 98 0.49 3.79 17.12
C SER A 98 1.62 4.72 16.67
N GLU A 99 2.81 4.59 17.27
CA GLU A 99 3.99 5.37 16.91
C GLU A 99 4.44 5.08 15.48
N GLU A 100 4.50 3.81 15.10
CA GLU A 100 4.89 3.39 13.74
C GLU A 100 3.86 3.84 12.71
N THR A 101 2.56 3.70 13.01
CA THR A 101 1.47 4.17 12.15
C THR A 101 1.55 5.69 11.94
N ASN A 102 1.78 6.45 13.01
CA ASN A 102 1.93 7.91 12.93
C ASN A 102 3.19 8.32 12.15
N PHE A 103 4.28 7.57 12.29
CA PHE A 103 5.49 7.78 11.53
C PHE A 103 5.24 7.58 10.02
N LEU A 104 4.61 6.46 9.63
CA LEU A 104 4.26 6.17 8.23
C LEU A 104 3.37 7.26 7.63
N HIS A 105 2.36 7.70 8.37
CA HIS A 105 1.47 8.78 7.94
C HIS A 105 2.21 10.10 7.75
N SER A 106 3.08 10.46 8.69
CA SER A 106 3.88 11.69 8.60
C SER A 106 4.86 11.63 7.44
N PHE A 107 5.50 10.47 7.22
CA PHE A 107 6.42 10.23 6.13
C PHE A 107 5.72 10.41 4.77
N VAL A 108 4.62 9.69 4.52
CA VAL A 108 3.91 9.78 3.23
C VAL A 108 3.31 11.17 3.01
N SER A 109 2.80 11.81 4.07
CA SER A 109 2.32 13.20 3.98
C SER A 109 3.42 14.19 3.59
N SER A 110 4.66 13.97 4.02
CA SER A 110 5.81 14.81 3.64
C SER A 110 6.18 14.68 2.17
N LEU A 111 6.03 13.48 1.59
CA LEU A 111 6.24 13.24 0.15
C LEU A 111 5.21 13.98 -0.69
N ARG A 112 3.93 13.95 -0.27
CA ARG A 112 2.82 14.60 -0.99
C ARG A 112 2.88 16.13 -0.99
N LYS A 113 3.52 16.75 0.01
CA LYS A 113 3.70 18.22 0.09
C LYS A 113 4.82 18.75 -0.82
N SER A 114 5.61 17.87 -1.42
CA SER A 114 6.77 18.23 -2.25
C SER A 114 6.44 18.28 -3.76
N ILE A 115 5.15 18.23 -4.11
CA ILE A 115 4.61 18.35 -5.48
C ILE A 115 3.70 19.58 -5.51
#